data_AF-A0A3P4B8H3-F1
#
_entry.id   AF-A0A3P4B8H3-F1
#
_cell.length_a   1.000
_cell.length_b   1.000
_cell.length_c   1.000
_cell.angle_alpha   90.00
_cell.angle_beta   90.00
_cell.angle_gamma   90.00
#
_symmetry.space_group_name_H-M   'P 1'
#
loop_
_entity.id
_entity.type
_entity.pdbx_description
1 polymer ?
#
loop_
_entity_poly.entity_id
_entity_poly.type
_entity_poly.pdbx_seq_one_letter_code
_entity_poly.pdbx_strand_id
1 'polypeptide(L)'
;MEGTIRVGVMSAEDAMKDELSRICRISDMLCTGHAALRDRYAKFAFALDLLTLGVSTWLVALAFVEPKLNVTLTPFGWDSQIWVGVLGTSVFFLTLIQVKTDWKGRSDAHKRTLNVYTEVKREAGYILSAGEYDRDACQRVFSRYDMAVSVGVPIPESEFLRQKQRHLVKIALSKALDRRPAASLMWLRVRLWLRNTFKAESHRESRRLFC
;
A
#
# COMPACT_ATOMS: atom_id res chain seq x y z
N MET A 1 -46.87 -0.89 -32.96
CA MET A 1 -45.98 -1.43 -31.91
C MET A 1 -45.24 -0.26 -31.28
N GLU A 2 -45.89 0.43 -30.33
CA GLU A 2 -45.28 1.49 -29.55
C GLU A 2 -44.59 0.88 -28.34
N GLY A 3 -43.26 0.82 -28.38
CA GLY A 3 -42.44 0.44 -27.23
C GLY A 3 -42.32 1.61 -26.27
N THR A 4 -43.13 1.62 -25.21
CA THR A 4 -43.03 2.61 -24.14
C THR A 4 -41.71 2.38 -23.38
N ILE A 5 -40.71 3.23 -23.63
CA ILE A 5 -39.48 3.28 -22.84
C ILE A 5 -39.84 3.77 -21.45
N ARG A 6 -39.99 2.85 -20.48
CA ARG A 6 -40.05 3.20 -19.06
C ARG A 6 -38.68 3.69 -18.62
N VAL A 7 -38.46 5.00 -18.72
CA VAL A 7 -37.38 5.67 -17.98
C VAL A 7 -37.76 5.57 -16.50
N GLY A 8 -37.27 4.53 -15.83
CA GLY A 8 -37.47 4.36 -14.39
C GLY A 8 -36.80 5.53 -13.68
N VAL A 9 -37.60 6.40 -13.06
CA VAL A 9 -37.10 7.45 -12.18
C VAL A 9 -36.40 6.75 -11.03
N MET A 10 -35.08 6.85 -10.98
CA MET A 10 -34.27 6.31 -9.89
C MET A 10 -34.67 7.03 -8.60
N SER A 11 -35.03 6.30 -7.56
CA SER A 11 -35.36 6.92 -6.28
C SER A 11 -34.13 7.66 -5.75
N ALA A 12 -34.34 8.78 -5.06
CA ALA A 12 -33.24 9.51 -4.40
C ALA A 12 -32.47 8.59 -3.42
N GLU A 13 -33.17 7.63 -2.81
CA GLU A 13 -32.59 6.60 -1.95
C GLU A 13 -31.64 5.67 -2.72
N ASP A 14 -32.04 5.18 -3.88
CA ASP A 14 -31.20 4.32 -4.74
C ASP A 14 -29.94 5.07 -5.19
N ALA A 15 -30.08 6.35 -5.54
CA ALA A 15 -28.94 7.18 -5.92
C ALA A 15 -27.94 7.37 -4.75
N MET A 16 -28.43 7.58 -3.52
CA MET A 16 -27.58 7.68 -2.33
C MET A 16 -26.88 6.36 -2.02
N LYS A 17 -27.60 5.25 -2.11
CA LYS A 17 -27.06 3.90 -1.90
C LYS A 17 -25.94 3.59 -2.90
N ASP A 18 -26.15 3.88 -4.18
CA ASP A 18 -25.17 3.66 -5.24
C ASP A 18 -23.90 4.48 -5.01
N GLU A 19 -24.07 5.74 -4.62
CA GLU A 19 -22.95 6.64 -4.33
C GLU A 19 -22.17 6.18 -3.09
N LEU A 20 -22.86 5.77 -2.03
CA LEU A 20 -22.23 5.24 -0.82
C LEU A 20 -21.47 3.94 -1.08
N SER A 21 -22.05 3.05 -1.90
CA SER A 21 -21.40 1.82 -2.37
C SER A 21 -20.14 2.12 -3.19
N ARG A 22 -20.22 3.12 -4.08
CA ARG A 22 -19.08 3.61 -4.86
C ARG A 22 -17.95 4.11 -3.94
N ILE A 23 -18.26 4.96 -2.96
CA ILE A 23 -17.30 5.51 -2.00
C ILE A 23 -16.68 4.39 -1.15
N CYS A 24 -17.48 3.43 -0.68
CA CYS A 24 -16.99 2.31 0.11
C CYS A 24 -15.96 1.47 -0.69
N ARG A 25 -16.28 1.16 -1.95
CA ARG A 25 -15.38 0.41 -2.85
C ARG A 25 -14.09 1.18 -3.16
N ILE A 26 -14.19 2.48 -3.45
CA ILE A 26 -13.00 3.31 -3.72
C ILE A 26 -12.13 3.42 -2.48
N SER A 27 -12.73 3.67 -1.32
CA SER A 27 -12.02 3.77 -0.04
C SER A 27 -11.32 2.46 0.31
N ASP A 28 -11.93 1.30 0.07
CA ASP A 28 -11.28 0.00 0.29
C ASP A 28 -10.06 -0.24 -0.62
N MET A 29 -10.18 0.15 -1.90
CA MET A 29 -9.07 0.11 -2.83
C MET A 29 -7.93 1.03 -2.38
N LEU A 30 -8.25 2.27 -1.98
CA LEU A 30 -7.27 3.25 -1.47
C LEU A 30 -6.61 2.79 -0.17
N CYS A 31 -7.37 2.19 0.76
CA CYS A 31 -6.80 1.58 1.96
C CYS A 31 -5.76 0.51 1.61
N THR A 32 -6.05 -0.34 0.63
CA THR A 32 -5.08 -1.34 0.19
C THR A 32 -3.84 -0.70 -0.43
N GLY A 33 -4.00 0.35 -1.24
CA GLY A 33 -2.90 1.10 -1.84
C GLY A 33 -2.01 1.80 -0.82
N HIS A 34 -2.61 2.53 0.13
CA HIS A 34 -1.88 3.24 1.18
C HIS A 34 -1.18 2.29 2.15
N ALA A 35 -1.80 1.18 2.53
CA ALA A 35 -1.15 0.15 3.35
C ALA A 35 0.10 -0.40 2.65
N ALA A 36 0.00 -0.72 1.35
CA ALA A 36 1.14 -1.24 0.59
C ALA A 36 2.29 -0.23 0.45
N LEU A 37 1.98 1.05 0.24
CA LEU A 37 2.99 2.10 0.14
C LEU A 37 3.63 2.40 1.50
N ARG A 38 2.85 2.48 2.58
CA ARG A 38 3.34 2.60 3.96
C ARG A 38 4.36 1.51 4.26
N ASP A 39 3.98 0.25 4.06
CA ASP A 39 4.84 -0.90 4.39
C ASP A 39 6.12 -0.92 3.54
N ARG A 40 6.04 -0.48 2.28
CA ARG A 40 7.22 -0.36 1.41
C ARG A 40 8.19 0.70 1.91
N TYR A 41 7.70 1.91 2.23
CA TYR A 41 8.57 2.99 2.71
C TYR A 41 9.12 2.69 4.11
N ALA A 42 8.34 2.07 5.00
CA ALA A 42 8.82 1.61 6.30
C ALA A 42 9.99 0.62 6.17
N LYS A 43 9.90 -0.32 5.22
CA LYS A 43 10.99 -1.27 4.94
C LYS A 43 12.25 -0.58 4.41
N PHE A 44 12.10 0.39 3.52
CA PHE A 44 13.26 1.14 3.00
C PHE A 44 13.91 1.99 4.07
N ALA A 45 13.13 2.69 4.90
CA ALA A 45 13.64 3.43 6.04
C ALA A 45 14.42 2.51 6.99
N PHE A 46 13.81 1.39 7.39
CA PHE A 46 14.44 0.41 8.28
C PHE A 46 15.73 -0.19 7.70
N ALA A 47 15.73 -0.54 6.40
CA ALA A 47 16.91 -1.09 5.75
C ALA A 47 18.09 -0.09 5.72
N LEU A 48 17.79 1.19 5.48
CA LEU A 48 18.81 2.25 5.47
C LEU A 48 19.34 2.54 6.87
N ASP A 49 18.47 2.55 7.88
CA ASP A 49 18.86 2.69 9.29
C ASP A 49 19.78 1.54 9.70
N LEU A 50 19.40 0.30 9.38
CA LEU A 50 20.19 -0.89 9.70
C LEU A 50 21.55 -0.89 9.00
N LEU A 51 21.59 -0.47 7.74
CA LEU A 51 22.84 -0.38 6.99
C LEU A 51 23.75 0.72 7.55
N THR A 52 23.21 1.91 7.84
CA THR A 52 23.96 3.02 8.44
C THR A 52 24.52 2.63 9.81
N LEU A 53 23.71 1.99 10.66
CA LEU A 53 24.16 1.47 11.95
C LEU A 53 25.24 0.41 11.78
N GLY A 54 25.05 -0.57 10.89
CA GLY A 54 26.04 -1.62 10.63
C GLY A 54 27.39 -1.06 10.18
N VAL A 55 27.40 -0.14 9.22
CA VAL A 55 28.65 0.48 8.73
C VAL A 55 29.29 1.34 9.83
N SER A 56 28.49 2.06 10.62
CA SER A 56 29.01 2.89 11.72
C SER A 56 29.62 2.04 12.84
N THR A 57 28.95 0.96 13.24
CA THR A 57 29.48 0.01 14.22
C THR A 57 30.76 -0.64 13.72
N TRP A 58 30.81 -1.02 12.44
CA TRP A 58 32.02 -1.56 11.82
C TRP A 58 33.18 -0.54 11.85
N LEU A 59 32.90 0.72 11.52
CA LEU A 59 33.89 1.80 11.58
C LEU A 59 34.43 2.02 13.01
N VAL A 60 33.55 2.00 14.01
CA VAL A 60 33.96 2.11 15.42
C VAL A 60 34.80 0.91 15.85
N ALA A 61 34.42 -0.31 15.44
CA ALA A 61 35.21 -1.51 15.74
C ALA A 61 36.63 -1.40 15.16
N LEU A 62 36.78 -0.94 13.92
CA LEU A 62 38.09 -0.72 13.29
C LEU A 62 38.94 0.33 14.00
N ALA A 63 38.32 1.31 14.68
CA ALA A 63 39.04 2.32 15.45
C ALA A 63 39.69 1.77 16.73
N PHE A 64 39.17 0.66 17.28
CA PHE A 64 39.70 0.02 18.49
C PHE A 64 40.59 -1.21 18.21
N VAL A 65 40.57 -1.74 16.99
CA VAL A 65 41.38 -2.90 16.61
C VAL A 65 42.84 -2.47 16.39
N GLU A 66 43.79 -3.25 16.92
CA GLU A 66 45.22 -3.00 16.71
C GLU A 66 45.56 -2.92 15.21
N PRO A 67 46.46 -2.00 14.79
CA PRO A 67 46.77 -1.77 13.37
C PRO A 67 47.20 -3.04 12.61
N LYS A 68 47.89 -3.97 13.29
CA LYS A 68 48.33 -5.24 12.69
C LYS A 68 47.17 -6.16 12.30
N LEU A 69 46.12 -6.20 13.12
CA LEU A 69 44.92 -6.99 12.83
C LEU A 69 44.03 -6.31 11.80
N ASN A 70 44.11 -4.98 11.70
CA ASN A 70 43.34 -4.20 10.75
C ASN A 70 43.70 -4.56 9.29
N VAL A 71 44.97 -4.78 8.97
CA VAL A 71 45.44 -5.20 7.63
C VAL A 71 44.83 -6.54 7.19
N THR A 72 44.52 -7.45 8.12
CA THR A 72 43.89 -8.74 7.81
C THR A 72 42.37 -8.62 7.63
N LEU A 73 41.76 -7.61 8.26
CA LEU A 73 40.32 -7.35 8.21
C LEU A 73 39.93 -6.44 7.04
N THR A 74 40.86 -5.66 6.49
CA THR A 74 40.60 -4.86 5.29
C THR A 74 40.54 -5.76 4.06
N PRO A 75 39.41 -5.79 3.33
CA PRO A 75 39.36 -6.51 2.09
C PRO A 75 40.25 -5.80 1.05
N PHE A 76 40.77 -6.56 0.08
CA PHE A 76 41.53 -6.05 -1.07
C PHE A 76 42.91 -5.46 -0.76
N GLY A 77 43.45 -5.65 0.46
CA GLY A 77 44.80 -5.21 0.81
C GLY A 77 44.97 -3.68 0.80
N TRP A 78 43.88 -2.94 0.94
CA TRP A 78 43.93 -1.47 1.02
C TRP A 78 44.53 -1.02 2.34
N ASP A 79 45.17 0.15 2.30
CA ASP A 79 45.63 0.84 3.50
C ASP A 79 44.44 1.10 4.45
N SER A 80 44.64 0.79 5.73
CA SER A 80 43.58 0.88 6.75
C SER A 80 43.02 2.29 6.89
N GLN A 81 43.84 3.33 6.69
CA GLN A 81 43.40 4.72 6.78
C GLN A 81 42.48 5.08 5.61
N ILE A 82 42.81 4.62 4.40
CA ILE A 82 41.95 4.81 3.21
C ILE A 82 40.62 4.09 3.41
N TRP A 83 40.64 2.85 3.90
CA TRP A 83 39.43 2.07 4.13
C TRP A 83 38.50 2.72 5.18
N VAL A 84 39.05 3.18 6.30
CA VAL A 84 38.28 3.92 7.31
C VAL A 84 37.69 5.21 6.72
N GLY A 85 38.45 5.93 5.89
CA GLY A 85 37.96 7.10 5.16
C GLY A 85 36.77 6.78 4.25
N VAL A 86 36.87 5.72 3.46
CA VAL A 86 35.78 5.27 2.56
C VAL A 86 34.53 4.87 3.34
N LEU A 87 34.68 4.15 4.45
CA LEU A 87 33.56 3.80 5.33
C LEU A 87 32.92 5.06 5.93
N GLY A 88 33.73 6.02 6.40
CA GLY A 88 33.24 7.29 6.95
C GLY A 88 32.49 8.13 5.92
N THR A 89 33.03 8.26 4.71
CA THR A 89 32.34 8.92 3.58
C THR A 89 31.05 8.19 3.22
N SER A 90 31.03 6.86 3.26
CA SER A 90 29.83 6.05 2.99
C SER A 90 28.74 6.30 4.02
N VAL A 91 29.06 6.31 5.32
CA VAL A 91 28.11 6.64 6.40
C VAL A 91 27.52 8.04 6.18
N PHE A 92 28.38 9.03 5.94
CA PHE A 92 27.93 10.41 5.68
C PHE A 92 26.98 10.48 4.48
N PHE A 93 27.32 9.81 3.37
CA PHE A 93 26.46 9.77 2.18
C PHE A 93 25.12 9.09 2.43
N LEU A 94 25.10 7.99 3.18
CA LEU A 94 23.86 7.30 3.57
C LEU A 94 22.97 8.20 4.43
N THR A 95 23.56 8.95 5.37
CA THR A 95 22.84 9.94 6.17
C THR A 95 22.23 11.04 5.30
N LEU A 96 22.95 11.52 4.28
CA LEU A 96 22.39 12.49 3.32
C LEU A 96 21.21 11.92 2.53
N ILE A 97 21.29 10.67 2.07
CA ILE A 97 20.16 9.98 1.41
C ILE A 97 18.97 9.88 2.36
N GLN A 98 19.21 9.52 3.62
CA GLN A 98 18.17 9.39 4.64
C GLN A 98 17.42 10.71 4.84
N VAL A 99 18.17 11.81 5.03
CA VAL A 99 17.60 13.15 5.20
C VAL A 99 16.86 13.60 3.93
N LYS A 100 17.41 13.33 2.75
CA LYS A 100 16.84 13.82 1.48
C LYS A 100 15.56 13.10 1.05
N THR A 101 15.44 11.81 1.37
CA THR A 101 14.33 10.95 0.88
C THR A 101 13.14 10.88 1.82
N ASP A 102 13.36 11.10 3.13
CA ASP A 102 12.34 11.07 4.19
C ASP A 102 11.35 9.90 4.06
N TRP A 103 11.85 8.68 3.89
CA TRP A 103 11.00 7.49 3.78
C TRP A 103 10.14 7.27 5.02
N LYS A 104 10.63 7.66 6.19
CA LYS A 104 9.88 7.59 7.45
C LYS A 104 8.68 8.54 7.43
N GLY A 105 8.88 9.82 7.10
CA GLY A 105 7.79 10.77 6.98
C GLY A 105 6.77 10.38 5.91
N ARG A 106 7.22 9.85 4.76
CA ARG A 106 6.32 9.32 3.71
C ARG A 106 5.49 8.12 4.17
N SER A 107 6.11 7.18 4.90
CA SER A 107 5.40 6.06 5.51
C SER A 107 4.32 6.55 6.47
N ASP A 108 4.66 7.48 7.36
CA ASP A 108 3.72 8.02 8.35
C ASP A 108 2.59 8.84 7.71
N ALA A 109 2.88 9.57 6.63
CA ALA A 109 1.86 10.27 5.88
C ALA A 109 0.84 9.30 5.25
N HIS A 110 1.30 8.22 4.62
CA HIS A 110 0.39 7.18 4.11
C HIS A 110 -0.33 6.41 5.23
N LYS A 111 0.28 6.21 6.40
CA LYS A 111 -0.38 5.65 7.58
C LYS A 111 -1.55 6.52 8.05
N ARG A 112 -1.36 7.85 8.10
CA ARG A 112 -2.43 8.80 8.46
C ARG A 112 -3.56 8.76 7.44
N THR A 113 -3.25 8.87 6.14
CA THR A 113 -4.26 8.80 5.08
C THR A 113 -5.03 7.46 5.09
N LEU A 114 -4.34 6.34 5.31
CA LEU A 114 -4.95 5.02 5.49
C LEU A 114 -6.00 5.01 6.62
N ASN A 115 -5.67 5.61 7.77
CA ASN A 115 -6.59 5.63 8.91
C ASN A 115 -7.87 6.40 8.59
N VAL A 116 -7.76 7.56 7.91
CA VAL A 116 -8.92 8.37 7.50
C VAL A 116 -9.82 7.59 6.52
N TYR A 117 -9.24 6.97 5.48
CA TYR A 117 -10.04 6.15 4.55
C TYR A 117 -10.63 4.90 5.21
N THR A 118 -9.96 4.33 6.21
CA THR A 118 -10.48 3.18 6.96
C THR A 118 -11.72 3.59 7.76
N GLU A 119 -11.73 4.79 8.33
CA GLU A 119 -12.89 5.34 9.02
C GLU A 119 -14.05 5.59 8.05
N VAL A 120 -13.80 6.25 6.91
CA VAL A 120 -14.81 6.46 5.85
C VAL A 120 -15.40 5.14 5.37
N LYS A 121 -14.55 4.15 5.07
CA LYS A 121 -14.98 2.80 4.65
C LYS A 121 -15.88 2.16 5.70
N ARG A 122 -15.49 2.26 6.98
CA ARG A 122 -16.24 1.66 8.09
C ARG A 122 -17.62 2.31 8.25
N GLU A 123 -17.69 3.64 8.23
CA GLU A 123 -18.97 4.37 8.35
C GLU A 123 -19.89 4.09 7.16
N ALA A 124 -19.35 4.14 5.94
CA ALA A 124 -20.11 3.78 4.74
C ALA A 124 -20.62 2.32 4.81
N GLY A 125 -19.77 1.40 5.26
CA GLY A 125 -20.14 0.00 5.45
C GLY A 125 -21.27 -0.20 6.47
N TYR A 126 -21.27 0.55 7.58
CA TYR A 126 -22.33 0.47 8.57
C TYR A 126 -23.68 0.93 8.01
N ILE A 127 -23.73 2.08 7.33
CA ILE A 127 -24.97 2.59 6.72
C ILE A 127 -25.47 1.62 5.63
N LEU A 128 -24.57 1.11 4.77
CA LEU A 128 -24.93 0.10 3.76
C LEU A 128 -25.48 -1.20 4.38
N SER A 129 -24.96 -1.62 5.53
CA SER A 129 -25.42 -2.84 6.22
C SER A 129 -26.74 -2.66 6.97
N ALA A 130 -27.03 -1.44 7.46
CA ALA A 130 -28.27 -1.13 8.16
C ALA A 130 -29.48 -1.13 7.20
N GLY A 131 -29.26 -0.75 5.93
CA GLY A 131 -30.32 -0.65 4.93
C GLY A 131 -31.21 0.59 5.08
N GLU A 132 -30.92 1.45 6.08
CA GLU A 132 -31.59 2.72 6.31
C GLU A 132 -30.69 3.87 5.83
N TYR A 133 -31.07 4.52 4.72
CA TYR A 133 -30.28 5.58 4.08
C TYR A 133 -30.72 6.96 4.56
N ASP A 134 -30.49 7.24 5.84
CA ASP A 134 -30.67 8.59 6.38
C ASP A 134 -29.79 9.59 5.61
N ARG A 135 -30.40 10.67 5.14
CA ARG A 135 -29.74 11.70 4.32
C ARG A 135 -28.61 12.37 5.09
N ASP A 136 -28.82 12.65 6.38
CA ASP A 136 -27.82 13.31 7.21
C ASP A 136 -26.63 12.38 7.47
N ALA A 137 -26.88 11.09 7.71
CA ALA A 137 -25.83 10.08 7.82
C ALA A 137 -24.99 9.95 6.54
N CYS A 138 -25.63 9.89 5.38
CA CYS A 138 -24.93 9.83 4.09
C CYS A 138 -24.08 11.08 3.85
N GLN A 139 -24.65 12.27 4.10
CA GLN A 139 -23.94 13.54 3.93
C GLN A 139 -22.71 13.66 4.83
N ARG A 140 -22.77 13.14 6.06
CA ARG A 140 -21.60 13.08 6.96
C ARG A 140 -20.47 12.23 6.36
N VAL A 141 -20.78 11.07 5.80
CA VAL A 141 -19.78 10.20 5.15
C VAL A 141 -19.18 10.88 3.91
N PHE A 142 -19.99 11.56 3.11
CA PHE A 142 -19.52 12.30 1.94
C PHE A 142 -18.56 13.43 2.34
N SER A 143 -18.94 14.22 3.34
CA SER A 143 -18.08 15.28 3.89
C SER A 143 -16.74 14.73 4.42
N ARG A 144 -16.76 13.60 5.13
CA ARG A 144 -15.53 12.94 5.58
C ARG A 144 -14.68 12.39 4.45
N TYR A 145 -15.32 11.87 3.39
CA TYR A 145 -14.62 11.41 2.20
C TYR A 145 -13.93 12.56 1.47
N ASP A 146 -14.62 13.69 1.27
CA ASP A 146 -14.04 14.88 0.65
C ASP A 146 -12.88 15.44 1.49
N MET A 147 -13.04 15.45 2.82
CA MET A 147 -11.96 15.77 3.74
C MET A 147 -10.78 14.79 3.56
N ALA A 148 -11.01 13.48 3.51
CA ALA A 148 -9.97 12.48 3.31
C ALA A 148 -9.21 12.66 1.99
N VAL A 149 -9.90 13.05 0.92
CA VAL A 149 -9.31 13.35 -0.39
C VAL A 149 -8.44 14.60 -0.32
N SER A 150 -8.90 15.65 0.37
CA SER A 150 -8.16 16.92 0.48
C SER A 150 -6.91 16.85 1.38
N VAL A 151 -6.98 16.14 2.51
CA VAL A 151 -5.85 16.02 3.46
C VAL A 151 -4.95 14.82 3.16
N GLY A 152 -5.42 13.87 2.36
CA GLY A 152 -4.71 12.63 2.05
C GLY A 152 -3.52 12.87 1.14
N VAL A 153 -2.42 12.15 1.38
CA VAL A 153 -1.29 12.14 0.43
C VAL A 153 -1.72 11.38 -0.82
N PRO A 154 -1.59 11.96 -2.03
CA PRO A 154 -1.98 11.28 -3.25
C PRO A 154 -1.11 10.05 -3.52
N ILE A 155 -1.71 9.01 -4.10
CA ILE A 155 -0.96 7.87 -4.65
C ILE A 155 -0.37 8.32 -6.00
N PRO A 156 0.94 8.14 -6.25
CA PRO A 156 1.54 8.45 -7.55
C PRO A 156 0.84 7.67 -8.68
N GLU A 157 0.55 8.33 -9.79
CA GLU A 157 -0.18 7.73 -10.91
C GLU A 157 0.51 6.47 -11.46
N SER A 158 1.85 6.47 -11.52
CA SER A 158 2.66 5.33 -11.94
C SER A 158 2.51 4.09 -11.05
N GLU A 159 2.12 4.28 -9.79
CA GLU A 159 1.88 3.19 -8.83
C GLU A 159 0.40 2.84 -8.73
N PHE A 160 -0.51 3.68 -9.22
CA PHE A 160 -1.97 3.49 -9.09
C PHE A 160 -2.42 2.15 -9.70
N LEU A 161 -2.05 1.88 -10.96
CA LEU A 161 -2.40 0.62 -11.63
C LEU A 161 -1.84 -0.61 -10.90
N ARG A 162 -0.62 -0.50 -10.36
CA ARG A 162 0.01 -1.55 -9.57
C ARG A 162 -0.74 -1.79 -8.26
N GLN A 163 -1.18 -0.74 -7.57
CA GLN A 163 -1.98 -0.87 -6.36
C GLN A 163 -3.36 -1.47 -6.64
N LYS A 164 -4.00 -1.05 -7.74
CA LYS A 164 -5.27 -1.63 -8.18
C LYS A 164 -5.14 -3.13 -8.46
N GLN A 165 -4.09 -3.54 -9.17
CA GLN A 165 -3.79 -4.95 -9.40
C GLN A 165 -3.59 -5.71 -8.08
N ARG A 166 -2.78 -5.17 -7.15
CA ARG A 166 -2.55 -5.78 -5.83
C ARG A 166 -3.85 -5.92 -5.03
N HIS A 167 -4.73 -4.93 -5.09
CA HIS A 167 -6.03 -4.96 -4.44
C HIS A 167 -6.93 -6.07 -5.00
N LEU A 168 -7.02 -6.21 -6.33
CA LEU A 168 -7.78 -7.31 -6.95
C LEU A 168 -7.20 -8.68 -6.61
N VAL A 169 -5.87 -8.82 -6.60
CA VAL A 169 -5.20 -10.05 -6.17
C VAL A 169 -5.49 -10.36 -4.70
N LYS A 170 -5.49 -9.35 -3.83
CA LYS A 170 -5.85 -9.50 -2.40
C LYS A 170 -7.29 -9.99 -2.24
N ILE A 171 -8.25 -9.39 -2.95
CA ILE A 171 -9.66 -9.84 -2.91
C ILE A 171 -9.77 -11.29 -3.38
N ALA A 172 -9.14 -11.63 -4.51
CA ALA A 172 -9.18 -12.99 -5.05
C ALA A 172 -8.54 -14.01 -4.11
N LEU A 173 -7.42 -13.65 -3.47
CA LEU A 173 -6.77 -14.47 -2.46
C LEU A 173 -7.64 -14.65 -1.22
N SER A 174 -8.27 -13.59 -0.72
CA SER A 174 -9.19 -13.66 0.42
C SER A 174 -10.34 -14.63 0.14
N LYS A 175 -11.03 -14.45 -0.99
CA LYS A 175 -12.13 -15.34 -1.42
C LYS A 175 -11.67 -16.79 -1.60
N ALA A 176 -10.42 -17.02 -1.99
CA ALA A 176 -9.86 -18.37 -2.11
C ALA A 176 -9.51 -18.97 -0.74
N LEU A 177 -9.02 -18.15 0.20
CA LEU A 177 -8.73 -18.53 1.57
C LEU A 177 -10.00 -18.92 2.32
N ASP A 178 -11.10 -18.18 2.13
CA ASP A 178 -12.40 -18.48 2.74
C ASP A 178 -12.91 -19.88 2.38
N ARG A 179 -12.55 -20.39 1.19
CA ARG A 179 -12.90 -21.74 0.73
C ARG A 179 -11.93 -22.82 1.23
N ARG A 180 -10.68 -22.45 1.53
CA ARG A 180 -9.58 -23.38 1.83
C ARG A 180 -8.61 -22.74 2.83
N PRO A 181 -8.96 -22.68 4.12
CA PRO A 181 -8.17 -21.94 5.12
C PRO A 181 -6.76 -22.51 5.33
N ALA A 182 -6.55 -23.82 5.13
CA ALA A 182 -5.25 -24.48 5.29
C ALA A 182 -4.32 -24.36 4.06
N ALA A 183 -4.77 -23.72 2.97
CA ALA A 183 -3.94 -23.60 1.77
C ALA A 183 -2.83 -22.56 1.97
N SER A 184 -1.60 -22.88 1.59
CA SER A 184 -0.50 -21.91 1.65
C SER A 184 -0.76 -20.71 0.72
N LEU A 185 -0.46 -19.50 1.19
CA LEU A 185 -0.65 -18.27 0.43
C LEU A 185 0.20 -18.22 -0.85
N MET A 186 1.41 -18.78 -0.83
CA MET A 186 2.29 -18.83 -2.01
C MET A 186 1.70 -19.69 -3.13
N TRP A 187 1.24 -20.90 -2.83
CA TRP A 187 0.60 -21.77 -3.83
C TRP A 187 -0.68 -21.15 -4.41
N LEU A 188 -1.50 -20.48 -3.59
CA LEU A 188 -2.68 -19.76 -4.08
C LEU A 188 -2.31 -18.62 -5.02
N ARG A 189 -1.26 -17.86 -4.72
CA ARG A 189 -0.77 -16.77 -5.58
C ARG A 189 -0.27 -17.29 -6.92
N VAL A 190 0.56 -18.34 -6.91
CA VAL A 190 1.08 -18.97 -8.14
C VAL A 190 -0.08 -19.50 -8.99
N ARG A 191 -1.05 -20.18 -8.38
CA ARG A 191 -2.23 -20.70 -9.09
C ARG A 191 -3.08 -19.59 -9.71
N LEU A 192 -3.33 -18.49 -8.99
CA LEU A 192 -4.06 -17.35 -9.53
C LEU A 192 -3.32 -16.69 -10.69
N TRP A 193 -2.00 -16.55 -10.58
CA TRP A 193 -1.15 -16.02 -11.64
C TRP A 193 -1.21 -16.90 -12.89
N LEU A 194 -0.97 -18.20 -12.78
CA LEU A 194 -1.07 -19.15 -13.90
C LEU A 194 -2.45 -19.10 -14.55
N ARG A 195 -3.54 -19.15 -13.77
CA ARG A 195 -4.90 -19.10 -14.31
C ARG A 195 -5.18 -17.82 -15.10
N ASN A 196 -4.71 -16.68 -14.64
CA ASN A 196 -4.98 -15.39 -15.29
C ASN A 196 -4.10 -15.17 -16.53
N THR A 197 -2.87 -15.69 -16.53
CA THR A 197 -1.98 -15.62 -17.70
C THR A 197 -2.44 -16.53 -18.84
N PHE A 198 -2.90 -17.76 -18.53
CA PHE A 198 -3.25 -18.74 -19.56
C PHE A 198 -4.71 -18.71 -20.03
N LYS A 199 -5.64 -18.09 -19.28
CA LYS A 199 -7.09 -18.11 -19.58
C LYS A 199 -7.62 -16.78 -20.09
N ALA A 200 -6.76 -15.95 -20.69
CA ALA A 200 -7.01 -14.54 -21.00
C ALA A 200 -8.10 -14.25 -22.07
N GLU A 201 -8.78 -15.25 -22.64
CA GLU A 201 -9.67 -15.06 -23.82
C GLU A 201 -11.17 -15.41 -23.64
N SER A 202 -11.79 -15.22 -22.47
CA SER A 202 -13.26 -15.40 -22.37
C SER A 202 -14.02 -14.32 -21.58
N HIS A 203 -13.51 -13.10 -21.53
CA HIS A 203 -14.14 -12.00 -20.78
C HIS A 203 -15.24 -11.25 -21.59
N ARG A 204 -16.41 -11.88 -21.79
CA ARG A 204 -17.67 -11.15 -22.06
C ARG A 204 -18.66 -11.16 -20.88
N GLU A 205 -18.46 -11.96 -19.83
CA GLU A 205 -19.54 -12.20 -18.83
C GLU A 205 -19.32 -11.64 -17.40
N SER A 206 -18.12 -11.21 -17.02
CA SER A 206 -17.85 -10.92 -15.58
C SER A 206 -18.28 -9.55 -15.06
N ARG A 207 -19.11 -8.76 -15.77
CA ARG A 207 -19.66 -7.50 -15.23
C ARG A 207 -20.70 -7.69 -14.12
N ARG A 208 -21.13 -8.93 -13.82
CA ARG A 208 -22.18 -9.22 -12.83
C ARG A 208 -21.69 -9.57 -11.40
N LEU A 209 -20.39 -9.58 -11.11
CA LEU A 209 -19.85 -10.14 -9.85
C LEU A 209 -19.24 -9.14 -8.86
N PHE A 210 -19.50 -7.84 -9.04
CA PHE A 210 -19.02 -6.78 -8.14
C PHE A 210 -20.14 -5.90 -7.57
N CYS A 211 -21.38 -6.39 -7.58
CA CYS A 211 -22.45 -5.91 -6.72
C CYS A 211 -22.51 -6.81 -5.49
#